data_AF-A0A1J9R9F3-F1
#
_entry.id   AF-A0A1J9R9F3-F1
#
_cell.length_a   1.000
_cell.length_b   1.000
_cell.length_c   1.000
_cell.angle_alpha   90.00
_cell.angle_beta   90.00
_cell.angle_gamma   90.00
#
_symmetry.space_group_name_H-M   'P 1'
#
loop_
_entity.id
_entity.type
_entity.pdbx_description
1 polymer ?
#
loop_
_entity_poly.entity_id
_entity_poly.type
_entity_poly.pdbx_seq_one_letter_code
_entity_poly.pdbx_strand_id
1 'polypeptide(L)'
;MATRIACLCDRVCQTVTLDWLPDSVMRSPSVLPFCHCDTCRRITGLCTSYVPLKQSGPDLNGLVEYVESTTLSFWFSGTCGAHAFSLAQGK
;
A
#
# COMPACT_ATOMS: atom_id res chain seq x y z
N MET A 1 8.43 -11.93 4.83
CA MET A 1 7.42 -12.95 5.20
C MET A 1 6.24 -12.81 4.26
N ALA A 2 5.55 -13.92 3.92
CA ALA A 2 4.34 -13.87 3.10
C ALA A 2 3.14 -13.45 3.96
N THR A 3 2.38 -12.45 3.53
CA THR A 3 1.26 -11.86 4.26
C THR A 3 0.05 -11.79 3.35
N ARG A 4 -1.10 -12.33 3.77
CA ARG A 4 -2.36 -12.13 3.05
C ARG A 4 -2.90 -10.74 3.36
N ILE A 5 -3.17 -9.96 2.33
CA ILE A 5 -3.91 -8.72 2.43
C ILE A 5 -5.26 -8.87 1.73
N ALA A 6 -6.27 -8.17 2.21
CA ALA A 6 -7.60 -8.15 1.62
C ALA A 6 -8.26 -6.78 1.81
N CYS A 7 -9.05 -6.38 0.82
CA CYS A 7 -9.94 -5.22 0.94
C CYS A 7 -11.18 -5.55 1.80
N LEU A 8 -11.96 -4.53 2.16
CA LEU A 8 -13.16 -4.68 3.01
C LEU A 8 -14.23 -5.62 2.44
N CYS A 9 -14.31 -5.78 1.12
CA CYS A 9 -15.27 -6.67 0.48
C CYS A 9 -14.67 -8.02 0.06
N ASP A 10 -13.40 -8.28 0.42
CA ASP A 10 -12.60 -9.47 0.10
C ASP A 10 -12.46 -9.79 -1.41
N ARG A 11 -13.02 -8.98 -2.32
CA ARG A 11 -12.92 -9.16 -3.79
C ARG A 11 -11.52 -8.95 -4.33
N VAL A 12 -10.76 -8.06 -3.69
CA VAL A 12 -9.32 -7.94 -3.89
C VAL A 12 -8.65 -8.56 -2.67
N CYS A 13 -8.04 -9.72 -2.85
CA CYS A 13 -7.25 -10.40 -1.85
C CYS A 13 -6.05 -11.08 -2.51
N GLN A 14 -4.88 -10.98 -1.90
CA GLN A 14 -3.68 -11.63 -2.40
C GLN A 14 -2.64 -11.81 -1.31
N THR A 15 -1.69 -12.71 -1.56
CA THR A 15 -0.53 -12.91 -0.70
C THR A 15 0.63 -12.08 -1.24
N VAL A 16 1.19 -11.22 -0.41
CA VAL A 16 2.34 -10.37 -0.75
C VAL A 16 3.53 -10.72 0.12
N THR A 17 4.74 -10.53 -0.40
CA THR A 17 5.95 -10.59 0.42
C THR A 17 6.35 -9.18 0.85
N LEU A 18 6.23 -8.89 2.13
CA LEU A 18 6.67 -7.61 2.70
C LEU A 18 8.21 -7.60 2.84
N ASP A 19 8.82 -6.47 2.49
CA ASP A 19 10.25 -6.24 2.74
C ASP A 19 10.45 -5.79 4.20
N TRP A 20 10.26 -6.75 5.11
CA TRP A 20 10.44 -6.60 6.54
C TRP A 20 11.56 -7.53 7.01
N LEU A 21 12.68 -6.96 7.44
CA LEU A 21 13.79 -7.69 8.07
C LEU A 21 13.53 -7.77 9.59
N PRO A 22 13.57 -8.97 10.20
CA PRO A 22 13.42 -9.11 11.65
C PRO A 22 14.64 -8.64 12.46
N ASP A 23 15.78 -8.34 11.81
CA ASP A 23 17.08 -8.12 12.47
C ASP A 23 17.77 -6.78 12.11
N SER A 24 17.11 -5.94 11.31
CA SER A 24 17.58 -4.56 11.11
C SER A 24 16.85 -3.64 12.06
N VAL A 25 17.53 -2.56 12.45
CA VAL A 25 17.18 -1.57 13.47
C VAL A 25 15.84 -0.81 13.20
N MET A 26 14.95 -1.31 12.34
CA MET A 26 13.52 -0.98 12.35
C MET A 26 12.80 -1.77 13.44
N ARG A 27 13.01 -1.28 14.66
CA ARG A 27 12.36 -1.63 15.91
C ARG A 27 10.83 -1.75 15.75
N SER A 28 10.34 -3.00 15.73
CA SER A 28 8.94 -3.41 15.98
C SER A 28 7.86 -2.78 15.06
N PRO A 29 6.61 -3.26 15.05
CA PRO A 29 5.50 -2.60 14.32
C PRO A 29 5.24 -1.13 14.70
N SER A 30 6.03 -0.59 15.63
CA SER A 30 5.82 0.65 16.37
C SER A 30 6.34 1.90 15.66
N VAL A 31 7.09 1.80 14.56
CA VAL A 31 7.68 2.97 13.88
C VAL A 31 7.55 2.90 12.35
N LEU A 32 6.36 2.54 11.85
CA LEU A 32 6.04 2.89 10.47
C LEU A 32 5.77 4.40 10.39
N PRO A 33 6.46 5.16 9.52
CA PRO A 33 6.21 6.58 9.40
C PRO A 33 4.79 6.79 8.87
N PHE A 34 4.02 7.60 9.60
CA PHE A 34 2.71 8.05 9.15
C PHE A 34 2.87 9.19 8.15
N CYS A 35 2.36 8.97 6.93
CA CYS A 35 2.20 10.03 5.94
C CYS A 35 0.87 10.75 6.18
N HIS A 36 0.95 12.07 6.30
CA HIS A 36 -0.17 12.97 6.52
C HIS A 36 -0.25 14.06 5.44
N CYS A 37 0.40 13.84 4.28
CA CYS A 37 0.29 14.77 3.16
C CYS A 37 -1.17 14.88 2.70
N ASP A 38 -1.51 15.98 2.02
CA ASP A 38 -2.89 16.23 1.57
C ASP A 38 -3.43 15.10 0.69
N THR A 39 -2.59 14.47 -0.11
CA THR A 39 -2.97 13.30 -0.93
C THR A 39 -3.35 12.11 -0.06
N CYS A 40 -2.54 11.73 0.93
CA CYS A 40 -2.87 10.64 1.85
C CYS A 40 -4.12 10.97 2.68
N ARG A 41 -4.23 12.21 3.18
CA ARG A 41 -5.42 12.70 3.90
C ARG A 41 -6.68 12.67 3.06
N ARG A 42 -6.61 13.08 1.79
CA ARG A 42 -7.74 13.07 0.86
C ARG A 42 -8.22 11.64 0.60
N ILE A 43 -7.30 10.69 0.51
CA ILE A 43 -7.59 9.30 0.18
C ILE A 43 -8.12 8.52 1.39
N THR A 44 -7.53 8.69 2.58
CA THR A 44 -7.83 7.87 3.77
C THR A 44 -8.54 8.62 4.89
N GLY A 45 -8.69 9.94 4.77
CA GLY A 45 -9.32 10.81 5.77
C GLY A 45 -8.40 11.25 6.92
N LEU A 46 -7.24 10.61 7.12
CA LEU A 46 -6.32 10.92 8.22
C LEU A 46 -4.84 10.72 7.85
N CYS A 47 -4.25 9.59 8.21
CA CYS A 47 -2.84 9.28 8.00
C CYS A 47 -2.73 7.87 7.41
N THR A 48 -1.70 7.65 6.61
CA THR A 48 -1.43 6.35 5.98
C THR A 48 0.01 5.95 6.25
N SER A 49 0.22 4.70 6.65
CA SER A 49 1.55 4.08 6.70
C SER A 49 1.71 3.11 5.52
N TYR A 50 2.91 3.06 4.95
CA TYR A 50 3.23 2.16 3.85
C TYR A 50 4.30 1.16 4.27
N VAL A 51 4.15 -0.09 3.83
CA VAL A 51 5.17 -1.13 4.00
C VAL A 51 5.67 -1.51 2.61
N PRO A 52 6.99 -1.39 2.33
CA PRO A 52 7.55 -1.79 1.05
C PRO A 52 7.32 -3.27 0.77
N LEU A 53 7.08 -3.60 -0.50
CA LEU A 53 7.00 -4.98 -0.98
C LEU A 53 8.39 -5.43 -1.45
N LYS A 54 8.73 -6.69 -1.15
CA LYS A 54 10.00 -7.31 -1.60
C LYS A 54 9.92 -7.88 -3.03
N GLN A 55 8.71 -8.01 -3.56
CA GLN A 55 8.44 -8.62 -4.87
C GLN A 55 8.40 -7.56 -5.99
N SER A 56 8.54 -7.98 -7.25
CA SER A 56 8.54 -7.12 -8.44
C SER A 56 7.23 -6.36 -8.70
N GLY A 57 6.20 -6.60 -7.89
CA GLY A 57 4.91 -5.92 -7.90
C GLY A 57 3.81 -6.83 -7.36
N PRO A 58 2.72 -6.27 -6.81
CA PRO A 58 1.52 -7.05 -6.50
C PRO A 58 0.68 -7.32 -7.77
N ASP A 59 -0.27 -8.24 -7.67
CA ASP A 59 -1.32 -8.38 -8.69
C ASP A 59 -2.25 -7.16 -8.61
N LEU A 60 -2.45 -6.48 -9.75
CA LEU A 60 -3.27 -5.28 -9.85
C LEU A 60 -4.67 -5.57 -10.43
N ASN A 61 -5.02 -6.84 -10.66
CA ASN A 61 -6.33 -7.21 -11.18
C ASN A 61 -7.47 -6.85 -10.19
N GLY A 62 -8.57 -6.31 -10.70
CA GLY A 62 -9.71 -5.86 -9.91
C GLY A 62 -9.47 -4.56 -9.11
N LEU A 63 -8.28 -3.96 -9.26
CA LEU A 63 -7.96 -2.65 -8.73
C LEU A 63 -8.10 -1.57 -9.80
N VAL A 64 -8.48 -0.38 -9.36
CA VAL A 64 -8.61 0.83 -10.17
C VAL A 64 -7.44 1.74 -9.81
N GLU A 65 -6.67 2.14 -10.83
CA GLU A 65 -5.58 3.09 -10.68
C GLU A 65 -6.10 4.52 -10.59
N TYR A 66 -5.56 5.28 -9.65
CA TYR A 66 -5.67 6.72 -9.55
C TYR A 66 -4.28 7.31 -9.67
N VAL A 67 -3.99 7.94 -10.80
CA VAL A 67 -2.74 8.63 -11.06
C VAL A 67 -2.79 9.99 -10.38
N GLU A 68 -1.95 10.18 -9.37
CA GLU A 68 -1.90 11.45 -8.65
C GLU A 68 -0.88 12.41 -9.26
N SER A 69 0.26 11.89 -9.69
CA SER A 69 1.31 12.64 -10.38
C SER A 69 2.12 11.72 -11.30
N THR A 70 3.09 12.28 -12.03
CA THR A 70 3.95 11.51 -12.93
C THR A 70 4.80 10.46 -12.22
N THR A 71 4.94 10.55 -10.90
CA THR A 71 5.76 9.64 -10.10
C THR A 71 4.95 8.88 -9.04
N LEU A 72 3.64 9.07 -8.95
CA LEU A 72 2.82 8.47 -7.90
C LEU A 72 1.45 8.03 -8.40
N SER A 73 1.20 6.74 -8.24
CA SER A 73 -0.09 6.11 -8.50
C SER A 73 -0.59 5.39 -7.25
N PHE A 74 -1.92 5.34 -7.09
CA PHE A 74 -2.62 4.64 -6.03
C PHE A 74 -3.60 3.64 -6.63
N TRP A 75 -3.77 2.49 -5.99
CA TRP A 75 -4.67 1.42 -6.44
C TRP A 75 -5.75 1.12 -5.42
N PHE A 76 -6.99 1.14 -5.88
CA PHE A 76 -8.18 0.99 -5.04
C PHE A 76 -9.06 -0.17 -5.51
N SER A 77 -9.74 -0.83 -4.58
CA SER A 77 -10.79 -1.77 -4.97
C SER A 77 -11.88 -1.03 -5.74
N GLY A 78 -12.18 -1.46 -6.97
CA GLY A 78 -13.29 -0.91 -7.75
C GLY A 78 -14.68 -1.19 -7.16
N THR A 79 -14.77 -2.06 -6.13
CA THR A 79 -16.05 -2.39 -5.48
C THR A 79 -16.25 -1.65 -4.17
N CYS A 80 -15.28 -1.71 -3.25
CA CYS A 80 -15.43 -1.09 -1.92
C CYS A 80 -14.60 0.19 -1.73
N GLY A 81 -13.85 0.63 -2.74
CA GLY A 81 -13.01 1.83 -2.65
C GLY A 81 -11.82 1.72 -1.70
N ALA A 82 -11.55 0.53 -1.13
CA ALA A 82 -10.43 0.35 -0.21
C ALA A 82 -9.09 0.50 -0.94
N HIS A 83 -8.21 1.30 -0.36
CA HIS A 83 -6.84 1.48 -0.84
C HIS A 83 -6.00 0.23 -0.58
N ALA A 84 -5.36 -0.32 -1.62
CA ALA A 84 -4.57 -1.54 -1.53
C ALA A 84 -3.06 -1.28 -1.70
N PHE A 85 -2.66 -0.51 -2.71
CA PHE A 85 -1.25 -0.28 -3.03
C PHE A 85 -0.99 1.14 -3.50
N SER A 86 0.27 1.56 -3.36
CA SER A 86 0.81 2.75 -3.99
C SER A 86 2.15 2.43 -4.61
N LEU A 87 2.48 3.09 -5.72
CA LEU A 87 3.74 2.96 -6.42
C LEU A 87 4.31 4.36 -6.58
N ALA A 88 5.45 4.59 -5.94
CA ALA A 88 6.28 5.74 -6.21
C ALA A 88 7.37 5.32 -7.21
N GLN A 89 7.42 5.95 -8.39
CA GLN A 89 8.56 5.77 -9.28
C GLN A 89 9.74 6.58 -8.73
N GLY A 90 10.78 5.88 -8.28
CA GLY A 90 12.04 6.49 -7.88
C GLY A 90 12.72 7.10 -9.10
N LYS A 91 13.22 8.33 -8.94
CA LYS A 91 14.05 9.00 -9.94
C LYS A 91 15.46 8.42 -9.97
#